data_AF-A0A5N4DW62-F1
#
_entry.id   AF-A0A5N4DW62-F1
#
_cell.length_a   1.000
_cell.length_b   1.000
_cell.length_c   1.000
_cell.angle_alpha   90.00
_cell.angle_beta   90.00
_cell.angle_gamma   90.00
#
_symmetry.space_group_name_H-M   'P 1'
#
loop_
_entity.id
_entity.type
_entity.pdbx_description
1 polymer ?
#
loop_
_entity_poly.entity_id
_entity_poly.type
_entity_poly.pdbx_seq_one_letter_code
_entity_poly.pdbx_strand_id
1 'polypeptide(L)'
;VTFCHLPFQSKWLYVGTERGNIHIVNVESFTLSGYVIMWNKAIELSSKSHPGPVVHISDNPMDEGKLLIGFESGTVVLWDLKSKKADYRYTYDEFACLKIQIKIVIDR
;
A
#
# COMPACT_ATOMS: atom_id res chain seq x y z
N VAL A 1 -13.29 -6.55 1.47
CA VAL A 1 -12.38 -5.69 0.65
C VAL A 1 -12.53 -4.28 1.19
N THR A 2 -11.43 -3.59 1.50
CA THR A 2 -11.49 -2.27 2.19
C THR A 2 -11.03 -1.12 1.32
N PHE A 3 -10.12 -1.38 0.38
CA PHE A 3 -9.65 -0.39 -0.57
C PHE A 3 -9.26 -1.07 -1.88
N CYS A 4 -9.44 -0.40 -3.00
CA CYS A 4 -9.03 -0.88 -4.32
C CYS A 4 -8.32 0.25 -5.06
N HIS A 5 -7.20 -0.04 -5.71
CA HIS A 5 -6.48 0.92 -6.55
C HIS A 5 -6.07 0.29 -7.87
N LEU A 6 -6.47 0.90 -8.97
CA LEU A 6 -6.05 0.56 -10.32
C LEU A 6 -5.28 1.76 -10.89
N PRO A 7 -3.95 1.71 -10.97
CA PRO A 7 -3.18 2.79 -11.59
C PRO A 7 -3.58 2.99 -13.05
N PHE A 8 -3.42 4.22 -13.54
CA PHE A 8 -3.72 4.57 -14.92
C PHE A 8 -2.94 3.67 -15.89
N GLN A 9 -3.63 3.10 -16.87
CA GLN A 9 -3.07 2.16 -17.87
C GLN A 9 -2.44 0.87 -17.31
N SER A 10 -2.60 0.57 -16.02
CA SER A 10 -2.14 -0.68 -15.43
C SER A 10 -3.12 -1.83 -15.69
N LYS A 11 -2.58 -3.05 -15.78
CA LYS A 11 -3.34 -4.31 -15.80
C LYS A 11 -3.51 -4.92 -14.42
N TRP A 12 -2.92 -4.29 -13.40
CA TRP A 12 -2.85 -4.80 -12.04
C TRP A 12 -3.70 -3.94 -11.11
N LEU A 13 -4.73 -4.56 -10.54
CA LEU A 13 -5.58 -4.01 -9.50
C LEU A 13 -5.03 -4.43 -8.13
N TYR A 14 -4.78 -3.45 -7.27
CA TYR A 14 -4.38 -3.66 -5.88
C TYR A 14 -5.61 -3.67 -4.99
N VAL A 15 -5.76 -4.73 -4.19
CA VAL A 15 -6.94 -4.96 -3.35
C VAL A 15 -6.53 -5.08 -1.89
N GLY A 16 -6.83 -4.05 -1.12
CA GLY A 16 -6.65 -3.99 0.33
C GLY A 16 -7.73 -4.76 1.09
N THR A 17 -7.34 -5.32 2.23
CA THR A 17 -8.22 -6.17 3.06
C THR A 17 -8.32 -5.66 4.49
N GLU A 18 -9.37 -6.11 5.20
CA GLU A 18 -9.56 -5.85 6.64
C GLU A 18 -8.42 -6.41 7.50
N ARG A 19 -7.74 -7.45 7.00
CA ARG A 19 -6.58 -8.07 7.67
C ARG A 19 -5.24 -7.42 7.28
N GLY A 20 -5.25 -6.23 6.65
CA GLY A 20 -4.04 -5.49 6.30
C GLY A 20 -3.25 -6.02 5.10
N ASN A 21 -3.62 -7.16 4.52
CA ASN A 21 -2.93 -7.67 3.33
C ASN A 21 -3.43 -6.98 2.06
N ILE A 22 -2.55 -6.90 1.05
CA ILE A 22 -2.88 -6.42 -0.28
C ILE A 22 -2.70 -7.57 -1.26
N HIS A 23 -3.78 -7.89 -1.98
CA HIS A 23 -3.79 -8.85 -3.07
C HIS A 23 -3.69 -8.13 -4.41
N ILE A 24 -3.08 -8.77 -5.39
CA ILE A 24 -2.89 -8.20 -6.72
C ILE A 24 -3.65 -9.06 -7.72
N VAL A 25 -4.56 -8.43 -8.45
CA VAL A 25 -5.44 -9.07 -9.44
C VAL A 25 -5.08 -8.56 -10.83
N ASN A 26 -4.91 -9.48 -11.78
CA ASN A 26 -4.85 -9.12 -13.19
C ASN A 26 -6.27 -8.84 -13.70
N VAL A 27 -6.53 -7.64 -14.20
CA VAL A 27 -7.88 -7.23 -14.63
C VAL A 27 -8.24 -7.72 -16.03
N GLU A 28 -7.28 -8.15 -16.84
CA GLU A 28 -7.53 -8.71 -18.16
C GLU A 28 -7.93 -10.18 -18.09
N SER A 29 -7.26 -10.95 -17.23
CA SER A 29 -7.50 -12.39 -17.06
C SER A 29 -8.40 -12.74 -15.88
N PHE A 30 -8.73 -11.76 -15.02
CA PHE A 30 -9.48 -11.99 -13.77
C PHE A 30 -8.84 -13.03 -12.84
N THR A 31 -7.51 -13.05 -12.78
CA THR A 31 -6.73 -13.98 -11.95
C THR A 31 -5.91 -13.26 -10.89
N LEU A 32 -5.70 -13.91 -9.74
CA LEU A 32 -4.73 -13.45 -8.74
C LEU A 32 -3.30 -13.69 -9.24
N SER A 33 -2.41 -12.72 -9.02
CA SER A 33 -1.00 -12.81 -9.46
C SER A 33 -0.16 -13.82 -8.65
N GLY A 34 -0.70 -14.36 -7.56
CA GLY A 34 0.03 -15.15 -6.56
C GLY A 34 0.93 -14.33 -5.63
N TYR A 35 1.20 -13.05 -5.96
CA TYR A 35 1.94 -12.14 -5.11
C TYR A 35 1.00 -11.40 -4.15
N VAL A 36 1.36 -11.41 -2.86
CA VAL A 36 0.64 -10.74 -1.78
C VAL A 36 1.62 -9.86 -1.02
N ILE A 37 1.25 -8.60 -0.82
CA ILE A 37 1.96 -7.72 0.11
C ILE A 37 1.40 -8.00 1.50
N MET A 38 2.19 -8.69 2.31
CA MET A 38 1.79 -9.07 3.65
C MET A 38 1.98 -7.90 4.61
N TRP A 39 0.98 -7.61 5.44
CA TRP A 39 1.05 -6.50 6.40
C TRP A 39 2.29 -6.59 7.30
N ASN A 40 2.64 -7.80 7.75
CA ASN A 40 3.76 -8.04 8.65
C ASN A 40 5.13 -7.76 8.01
N LYS A 41 5.23 -7.83 6.68
CA LYS A 41 6.41 -7.40 5.93
C LYS A 41 6.39 -5.89 5.71
N ALA A 42 5.21 -5.31 5.54
CA ALA A 42 5.03 -3.89 5.32
C ALA A 42 5.40 -3.04 6.54
N ILE A 43 5.01 -3.43 7.77
CA ILE A 43 5.13 -2.56 8.97
C ILE A 43 6.34 -2.80 9.87
N GLU A 44 7.19 -3.79 9.57
CA GLU A 44 8.33 -4.27 10.39
C GLU A 44 7.92 -5.26 11.52
N LEU A 45 8.69 -6.35 11.66
CA LEU A 45 8.43 -7.46 12.59
C LEU A 45 8.56 -7.06 14.08
N SER A 46 9.27 -5.96 14.37
CA SER A 46 9.43 -5.43 15.72
C SER A 46 8.14 -4.80 16.25
N SER A 47 7.26 -4.35 15.35
CA SER A 47 5.92 -3.89 15.70
C SER A 47 5.05 -5.07 16.11
N LYS A 48 4.77 -5.18 17.41
CA LYS A 48 3.91 -6.24 17.97
C LYS A 48 2.42 -6.04 17.65
N SER A 49 2.04 -4.86 17.15
CA SER A 49 0.66 -4.48 16.88
C SER A 49 0.31 -4.65 15.41
N HIS A 50 -0.82 -5.31 15.18
CA HIS A 50 -1.43 -5.41 13.85
C HIS A 50 -1.83 -4.00 13.38
N PRO A 51 -1.56 -3.61 12.12
CA PRO A 51 -1.79 -2.24 11.64
C PRO A 51 -3.26 -1.98 11.27
N GLY A 52 -4.07 -3.04 11.26
CA GLY A 52 -5.50 -2.97 10.93
C GLY A 52 -5.76 -3.06 9.42
N PRO A 53 -6.98 -2.72 9.00
CA PRO A 53 -7.38 -2.65 7.61
C PRO A 53 -6.49 -1.76 6.75
N VAL A 54 -6.37 -2.12 5.47
CA VAL A 54 -5.82 -1.22 4.46
C VAL A 54 -6.86 -0.15 4.14
N VAL A 55 -6.52 1.11 4.37
CA VAL A 55 -7.42 2.27 4.16
C VAL A 55 -7.02 3.11 2.95
N HIS A 56 -5.82 2.91 2.40
CA HIS A 56 -5.35 3.64 1.23
C HIS A 56 -4.30 2.85 0.45
N ILE A 57 -4.38 2.92 -0.88
CA ILE A 57 -3.35 2.44 -1.81
C ILE A 57 -3.22 3.47 -2.94
N SER A 58 -2.00 3.88 -3.29
CA SER A 58 -1.77 4.67 -4.51
C SER A 58 -0.42 4.33 -5.14
N ASP A 59 -0.28 4.58 -6.43
CA ASP A 59 1.00 4.56 -7.14
C ASP A 59 1.84 5.80 -6.79
N ASN A 60 3.15 5.67 -6.95
CA ASN A 60 4.07 6.79 -6.87
C ASN A 60 4.26 7.38 -8.29
N PRO A 61 3.89 8.66 -8.53
CA PRO A 61 4.01 9.25 -9.87
C PRO A 61 5.45 9.41 -10.36
N MET A 62 6.44 9.33 -9.45
CA MET A 62 7.86 9.41 -9.82
C MET A 62 8.49 8.03 -10.05
N ASP A 63 7.84 6.95 -9.61
CA ASP A 63 8.37 5.59 -9.71
C ASP A 63 7.22 4.57 -9.68
N GLU A 64 6.83 4.09 -10.86
CA GLU A 64 5.78 3.08 -11.04
C GLU A 64 6.09 1.74 -10.32
N GLY A 65 7.35 1.51 -9.93
CA GLY A 65 7.77 0.37 -9.13
C GLY A 65 7.45 0.51 -7.64
N LYS A 66 6.87 1.64 -7.21
CA LYS A 66 6.57 1.91 -5.80
C LYS A 66 5.09 2.17 -5.56
N LEU A 67 4.62 1.68 -4.42
CA LEU A 67 3.27 1.87 -3.93
C LEU A 67 3.28 2.52 -2.56
N LEU A 68 2.32 3.41 -2.37
CA LEU A 68 2.01 3.96 -1.08
C LEU A 68 0.85 3.20 -0.46
N ILE A 69 1.03 2.71 0.76
CA ILE A 69 0.04 1.91 1.48
C ILE A 69 -0.25 2.59 2.82
N GLY A 70 -1.52 2.86 3.09
CA GLY A 70 -1.99 3.38 4.37
C GLY A 70 -2.81 2.35 5.13
N PHE A 71 -2.54 2.25 6.43
CA PHE A 71 -3.27 1.39 7.37
C PHE A 71 -4.10 2.21 8.34
N GLU A 72 -5.17 1.61 8.87
CA GLU A 72 -6.05 2.24 9.87
C GLU A 72 -5.29 2.70 11.12
N SER A 73 -4.23 2.00 11.52
CA SER A 73 -3.37 2.38 12.65
C SER A 73 -2.59 3.69 12.45
N GLY A 74 -2.76 4.38 11.32
CA GLY A 74 -1.98 5.57 10.95
C GLY A 74 -0.60 5.24 10.38
N THR A 75 -0.27 3.96 10.22
CA THR A 75 0.99 3.53 9.58
C THR A 75 0.89 3.72 8.07
N VAL A 76 1.89 4.37 7.49
CA VAL A 76 2.02 4.58 6.05
C VAL A 76 3.34 3.98 5.58
N VAL A 77 3.28 3.21 4.50
CA VAL A 77 4.42 2.44 3.99
C VAL A 77 4.64 2.77 2.52
N LEU A 78 5.86 3.16 2.17
CA LEU A 78 6.31 3.18 0.78
C LEU A 78 6.90 1.82 0.46
N TRP A 79 6.20 1.05 -0.35
CA TRP A 79 6.52 -0.32 -0.73
C TRP A 79 7.16 -0.38 -2.11
N ASP A 80 8.31 -1.03 -2.22
CA ASP A 80 8.98 -1.34 -3.48
C ASP A 80 8.52 -2.71 -3.99
N LEU A 81 7.88 -2.72 -5.17
CA LEU A 81 7.35 -3.90 -5.84
C LEU A 81 8.46 -4.84 -6.36
N LYS A 82 9.61 -4.28 -6.75
CA LYS A 82 10.74 -5.02 -7.30
C LYS A 82 11.51 -5.73 -6.19
N SER A 83 11.88 -5.01 -5.13
CA SER A 83 12.61 -5.58 -4.00
C SER A 83 11.71 -6.30 -2.99
N LYS A 84 10.39 -6.09 -3.06
CA LYS A 84 9.37 -6.66 -2.17
C LYS A 84 9.64 -6.30 -0.70
N LYS A 85 10.02 -5.05 -0.47
CA LYS A 85 10.35 -4.48 0.83
C LYS A 85 9.74 -3.10 0.97
N ALA A 86 9.58 -2.66 2.20
CA ALA A 86 9.29 -1.25 2.46
C ALA A 86 10.59 -0.45 2.46
N ASP A 87 10.60 0.62 1.66
CA ASP A 87 11.67 1.60 1.64
C ASP A 87 11.55 2.57 2.82
N TYR A 88 10.32 3.01 3.09
CA TYR A 88 10.02 3.96 4.15
C TYR A 88 8.75 3.58 4.91
N ARG A 89 8.73 3.92 6.20
CA ARG A 89 7.59 3.78 7.09
C ARG A 89 7.40 5.10 7.84
N TYR A 90 6.16 5.54 7.90
CA TYR A 90 5.76 6.74 8.61
C TYR A 90 4.61 6.39 9.55
N THR A 91 4.56 7.04 10.71
CA THR A 91 3.41 6.97 11.61
C THR A 91 2.77 8.35 11.64
N TYR A 92 1.49 8.41 11.31
CA TYR A 92 0.69 9.64 11.39
C TYR A 92 -0.43 9.48 12.40
N ASP A 93 -0.73 10.59 13.09
CA ASP A 93 -1.87 10.70 14.00
C ASP A 93 -3.16 11.04 13.22
N GLU A 94 -4.31 10.70 13.79
CA GLU A 94 -5.59 10.26 13.18
C GLU A 94 -6.32 11.13 12.11
N PHE A 95 -5.75 12.20 11.54
CA PHE A 95 -6.52 13.18 10.74
C PHE A 95 -6.05 13.45 9.30
N ALA A 96 -5.21 12.59 8.69
CA ALA A 96 -4.43 12.98 7.51
C ALA A 96 -4.67 12.21 6.20
N CYS A 97 -5.81 11.53 6.01
CA CYS A 97 -6.08 10.75 4.78
C CYS A 97 -5.89 11.57 3.48
N LEU A 98 -6.21 12.87 3.47
CA LEU A 98 -6.02 13.79 2.34
C LEU A 98 -4.58 14.35 2.18
N LYS A 99 -3.74 14.31 3.22
CA LYS A 99 -2.35 14.84 3.16
C LYS A 99 -1.33 13.82 2.66
N ILE A 100 -1.67 12.53 2.70
CA ILE A 100 -0.76 11.42 2.36
C ILE A 100 -0.33 11.48 0.89
N GLN A 101 -1.23 11.85 -0.04
CA GLN A 101 -0.88 12.05 -1.45
C GLN A 101 0.05 13.24 -1.67
N ILE A 102 -0.18 14.37 -0.99
CA ILE A 102 0.55 15.61 -1.25
C ILE A 102 1.99 15.53 -0.70
N LYS A 103 2.20 14.89 0.46
CA LYS A 103 3.52 14.92 1.10
C LYS A 103 4.55 14.02 0.40
N ILE A 104 4.13 12.93 -0.24
CA ILE A 104 5.05 12.02 -0.95
C ILE A 104 5.33 12.47 -2.39
N VAL A 105 4.40 13.23 -2.99
CA VAL A 105 4.61 13.84 -4.32
C VAL A 105 5.46 15.13 -4.23
N ILE A 106 5.53 15.80 -3.07
CA ILE A 106 6.20 17.11 -2.92
C ILE A 106 7.50 17.04 -2.09
N ASP A 107 7.67 16.14 -1.10
CA ASP A 107 8.94 16.02 -0.37
C ASP A 107 9.95 15.11 -1.11
N ARG A 108 10.39 15.54 -2.31
CA ARG A 108 11.79 15.50 -2.81
C ARG A 108 11.95 16.21 -4.16
#